data_AF-A0A1S3GX02-F1
#
_entry.id   AF-A0A1S3GX02-F1
#
_cell.length_a   1.000
_cell.length_b   1.000
_cell.length_c   1.000
_cell.angle_alpha   90.00
_cell.angle_beta   90.00
_cell.angle_gamma   90.00
#
_symmetry.space_group_name_H-M   'P 1'
#
loop_
_entity.id
_entity.type
_entity.pdbx_description
1 polymer ?
#
loop_
_entity_poly.entity_id
_entity_poly.type
_entity_poly.pdbx_seq_one_letter_code
_entity_poly.pdbx_strand_id
1 'polypeptide(L)'
;VVARGLAQVLVFEDDVHFKSNFRGRLVRLMEDVATHKLPWDLIYLGRKQVNPEEELAVEGFPGLVVAGYSYWTLAYALSLAGARKLLASQPLHRMLPVDEFLPIMSDQHPK
;
A
#
# COMPACT_ATOMS: atom_id res chain seq x y z
N VAL A 1 6.28 -12.59 4.12
CA VAL A 1 7.02 -11.98 2.98
C VAL A 1 8.51 -12.22 3.09
N VAL A 2 9.20 -11.57 4.04
CA VAL A 2 10.66 -11.56 4.17
C VAL A 2 11.26 -12.96 4.35
N ALA A 3 10.77 -13.75 5.32
CA ALA A 3 11.31 -15.09 5.60
C ALA A 3 11.24 -16.05 4.41
N ARG A 4 10.27 -15.85 3.51
CA ARG A 4 10.06 -16.66 2.30
C ARG A 4 10.69 -16.05 1.04
N GLY A 5 11.32 -14.87 1.14
CA GLY A 5 11.91 -14.18 0.00
C GLY A 5 10.92 -13.80 -1.11
N LEU A 6 9.62 -13.62 -0.78
CA LEU A 6 8.61 -13.29 -1.77
C LEU A 6 8.86 -11.87 -2.30
N ALA A 7 9.00 -11.72 -3.62
CA ALA A 7 9.26 -10.43 -4.25
C ALA A 7 8.18 -9.39 -3.93
N GLN A 8 6.93 -9.84 -3.87
CA GLN A 8 5.77 -9.07 -3.46
C GLN A 8 4.67 -9.98 -2.94
N VAL A 9 3.74 -9.41 -2.18
CA VAL A 9 2.49 -10.07 -1.77
C VAL A 9 1.31 -9.11 -1.94
N LEU A 10 0.13 -9.69 -1.91
CA LEU A 10 -1.14 -9.01 -1.89
C LEU A 10 -1.86 -9.39 -0.60
N VAL A 11 -2.28 -8.40 0.17
CA VAL A 11 -2.96 -8.58 1.46
C VAL A 11 -4.35 -7.98 1.35
N PHE A 12 -5.33 -8.73 1.85
CA PHE A 12 -6.73 -8.33 1.97
C PHE A 12 -7.19 -8.66 3.38
N GLU A 13 -8.05 -7.81 3.93
CA GLU A 13 -8.96 -8.20 4.99
C GLU A 13 -9.96 -9.25 4.46
N ASP A 14 -10.53 -10.04 5.37
CA ASP A 14 -11.40 -11.16 5.04
C ASP A 14 -12.79 -10.74 4.56
N ASP A 15 -13.21 -9.51 4.86
CA ASP A 15 -14.53 -8.96 4.57
C ASP A 15 -14.56 -7.96 3.40
N VAL A 16 -13.47 -7.89 2.61
CA VAL A 16 -13.40 -6.94 1.49
C VAL A 16 -14.38 -7.30 0.35
N HIS A 17 -15.04 -6.27 -0.18
CA HIS A 17 -15.87 -6.39 -1.38
C HIS A 17 -15.16 -5.86 -2.62
N PHE A 18 -14.96 -6.72 -3.61
CA PHE A 18 -14.32 -6.35 -4.86
C PHE A 18 -15.29 -5.67 -5.83
N LYS A 19 -14.89 -4.51 -6.37
CA LYS A 19 -15.59 -3.89 -7.51
C LYS A 19 -15.47 -4.78 -8.76
N SER A 20 -16.41 -4.63 -9.70
CA SER A 20 -16.39 -5.35 -10.98
C SER A 20 -15.02 -5.26 -11.66
N ASN A 21 -14.55 -6.37 -12.23
CA ASN A 21 -13.24 -6.47 -12.89
C ASN A 21 -12.03 -6.01 -12.04
N PHE A 22 -12.09 -6.13 -10.70
CA PHE A 22 -10.98 -5.77 -9.81
C PHE A 22 -9.67 -6.45 -10.22
N ARG A 23 -9.72 -7.77 -10.44
CA ARG A 23 -8.53 -8.56 -10.83
C ARG A 23 -7.89 -8.03 -12.12
N GLY A 24 -8.69 -7.76 -13.16
CA GLY A 24 -8.16 -7.26 -14.43
C GLY A 24 -7.49 -5.89 -14.29
N ARG A 25 -8.10 -4.98 -13.51
CA ARG A 25 -7.50 -3.68 -13.19
C ARG A 25 -6.20 -3.82 -12.39
N LEU A 26 -6.18 -4.69 -11.38
CA LEU A 26 -4.99 -4.91 -10.56
C LEU A 26 -3.85 -5.50 -11.38
N VAL A 27 -4.10 -6.53 -12.20
CA VAL A 27 -3.08 -7.14 -13.05
C VAL A 27 -2.46 -6.09 -13.98
N ARG A 28 -3.30 -5.32 -14.67
CA ARG A 28 -2.82 -4.24 -15.56
C ARG A 28 -1.98 -3.20 -14.81
N LEU A 29 -2.45 -2.75 -13.65
CA LEU A 29 -1.70 -1.80 -12.82
C LEU A 29 -0.32 -2.35 -12.45
N MET A 30 -0.25 -3.62 -12.01
CA MET A 30 1.03 -4.22 -11.61
C MET A 30 1.95 -4.48 -12.82
N GLU A 31 1.41 -4.77 -14.00
CA GLU A 31 2.16 -4.83 -15.27
C GLU A 31 2.75 -3.47 -15.64
N ASP A 32 1.96 -2.40 -15.53
CA ASP A 32 2.42 -1.03 -15.80
C ASP A 32 3.55 -0.64 -14.83
N VAL A 33 3.36 -0.91 -13.53
CA VAL A 33 4.35 -0.70 -12.45
C VAL A 33 5.65 -1.42 -12.75
N ALA A 34 5.58 -2.69 -13.17
CA ALA A 34 6.75 -3.49 -13.49
C ALA A 34 7.45 -3.01 -14.77
N THR A 35 6.70 -2.73 -15.83
CA THR A 35 7.21 -2.30 -17.14
C THR A 35 8.00 -0.99 -17.03
N HIS A 36 7.46 -0.04 -16.28
CA HIS A 36 8.06 1.28 -16.08
C HIS A 36 9.00 1.34 -14.88
N LYS A 37 9.20 0.21 -14.18
CA LYS A 37 10.08 0.08 -13.01
C LYS A 37 9.82 1.15 -11.94
N LEU A 38 8.54 1.45 -11.69
CA LEU A 38 8.17 2.39 -10.63
C LEU A 38 8.74 1.88 -9.30
N PRO A 39 9.53 2.66 -8.56
CA PRO A 39 9.91 2.29 -7.20
C PRO A 39 8.69 2.39 -6.27
N TRP A 40 8.41 1.32 -5.52
CA TRP A 40 7.33 1.31 -4.53
C TRP A 40 7.63 0.33 -3.39
N ASP A 41 7.13 0.68 -2.21
CA ASP A 41 7.19 -0.18 -1.02
C ASP A 41 5.82 -0.83 -0.74
N LEU A 42 4.76 -0.03 -0.80
CA LEU A 42 3.38 -0.43 -0.56
C LEU A 42 2.45 0.31 -1.53
N ILE A 43 1.47 -0.40 -2.09
CA ILE A 43 0.40 0.19 -2.91
C ILE A 43 -0.93 -0.13 -2.22
N TYR A 44 -1.66 0.89 -1.78
CA TYR A 44 -3.01 0.72 -1.26
C TYR A 44 -3.98 0.32 -2.38
N LEU A 45 -4.81 -0.67 -2.09
CA LEU A 45 -5.86 -1.15 -2.99
C LEU A 45 -7.26 -0.95 -2.40
N GLY A 46 -7.34 -0.78 -1.09
CA GLY A 46 -8.53 -0.38 -0.36
C GLY A 46 -8.13 0.34 0.91
N ARG A 47 -8.60 1.59 1.05
CA ARG A 47 -8.43 2.42 2.24
C ARG A 47 -9.48 3.51 2.30
N LYS A 48 -9.68 4.11 3.47
CA LYS A 48 -10.39 5.37 3.64
C LYS A 48 -9.41 6.53 3.48
N GLN A 49 -9.55 7.28 2.39
CA GLN A 49 -8.81 8.53 2.16
C GLN A 49 -9.34 9.62 3.11
N VAL A 50 -8.45 10.40 3.73
CA VAL A 50 -8.84 11.50 4.62
C VAL A 50 -8.94 12.82 3.85
N ASN A 51 -7.87 13.22 3.15
CA ASN A 51 -7.81 14.42 2.32
C ASN A 51 -7.44 14.04 0.87
N PRO A 52 -8.33 13.39 0.10
CA PRO A 52 -8.02 12.92 -1.25
C PRO A 52 -7.60 14.03 -2.23
N GLU A 53 -8.01 15.27 -1.99
CA GLU A 53 -7.63 16.45 -2.76
C GLU A 53 -6.16 16.88 -2.60
N GLU A 54 -5.51 16.47 -1.50
CA GLU A 54 -4.09 16.72 -1.25
C GLU A 54 -3.18 15.64 -1.89
N GLU A 55 -3.77 14.54 -2.38
CA GLU A 55 -3.01 13.42 -2.94
C GLU A 55 -2.54 13.73 -4.36
N LEU A 56 -1.23 13.61 -4.58
CA LEU A 56 -0.62 13.89 -5.87
C LEU A 56 -0.67 12.66 -6.78
N ALA A 57 -1.14 12.83 -8.01
CA ALA A 57 -1.08 11.78 -9.02
C ALA A 57 0.37 11.31 -9.25
N VAL A 58 0.56 10.00 -9.41
CA VAL A 58 1.84 9.46 -9.83
C VAL A 58 1.94 9.61 -11.36
N GLU A 59 2.87 10.45 -11.81
CA GLU A 59 3.06 10.73 -13.23
C GLU A 59 3.29 9.43 -14.04
N GLY A 60 2.52 9.26 -15.12
CA GLY A 60 2.59 8.07 -15.97
C GLY A 60 1.79 6.85 -15.49
N PHE A 61 1.15 6.91 -14.31
CA PHE A 61 0.35 5.81 -13.76
C PHE A 61 -1.08 6.23 -13.43
N PRO A 62 -1.99 6.21 -14.42
CA PRO A 62 -3.39 6.53 -14.19
C PRO A 62 -4.00 5.65 -13.08
N GLY A 63 -4.59 6.29 -12.08
CA GLY A 63 -5.19 5.62 -10.93
C GLY A 63 -4.23 5.34 -9.76
N LEU A 64 -2.96 5.76 -9.86
CA LEU A 64 -2.07 5.86 -8.70
C LEU A 64 -1.91 7.30 -8.24
N VAL A 65 -1.85 7.44 -6.92
CA VAL A 65 -1.52 8.68 -6.23
C VAL A 65 -0.48 8.37 -5.14
N VAL A 66 0.29 9.37 -4.76
CA VAL A 66 1.05 9.34 -3.51
C VAL A 66 0.04 9.44 -2.38
N ALA A 67 -0.18 8.33 -1.68
CA ALA A 67 -1.18 8.25 -0.62
C ALA A 67 -0.80 9.19 0.54
N GLY A 68 -1.76 10.03 0.94
CA GLY A 68 -1.66 10.81 2.17
C GLY A 68 -2.11 10.00 3.39
N TYR A 69 -2.39 10.71 4.48
CA TYR A 69 -2.92 10.09 5.69
C TYR A 69 -4.24 9.34 5.43
N SER A 70 -4.36 8.16 6.03
CA SER A 70 -5.36 7.16 5.66
C SER A 70 -5.81 6.35 6.87
N TYR A 71 -7.06 5.90 6.85
CA TYR A 71 -7.61 4.93 7.81
C TYR A 71 -8.16 3.70 7.09
N TRP A 72 -8.56 2.68 7.84
CA TRP A 72 -9.24 1.47 7.36
C TRP A 72 -8.44 0.76 6.27
N THR A 73 -7.32 0.17 6.64
CA THR A 73 -6.41 -0.54 5.74
C THR A 73 -7.03 -1.86 5.29
N LEU A 74 -7.91 -1.80 4.28
CA LEU A 74 -8.63 -2.97 3.78
C LEU A 74 -7.73 -3.90 2.95
N ALA A 75 -6.87 -3.32 2.11
CA ALA A 75 -6.08 -4.08 1.15
C ALA A 75 -4.87 -3.31 0.64
N TYR A 76 -3.76 -4.02 0.43
CA TYR A 76 -2.55 -3.46 -0.14
C TYR A 76 -1.66 -4.52 -0.80
N ALA A 77 -0.90 -4.10 -1.81
CA ALA A 77 0.28 -4.83 -2.27
C ALA A 77 1.50 -4.37 -1.47
N LEU A 78 2.40 -5.30 -1.13
CA LEU A 78 3.62 -5.03 -0.37
C LEU A 78 4.83 -5.65 -1.08
N SER A 79 5.83 -4.82 -1.40
CA SER A 79 7.09 -5.28 -1.98
C SER A 79 7.99 -5.88 -0.90
N LEU A 80 8.98 -6.70 -1.30
CA LEU A 80 9.96 -7.24 -0.37
C LEU A 80 10.75 -6.13 0.35
N ALA A 81 11.06 -5.04 -0.37
CA ALA A 81 11.74 -3.88 0.20
C ALA A 81 10.87 -3.18 1.25
N GLY A 82 9.60 -2.92 0.92
CA GLY A 82 8.63 -2.38 1.86
C GLY A 82 8.46 -3.24 3.10
N ALA A 83 8.33 -4.57 2.92
CA ALA A 83 8.22 -5.50 4.04
C ALA A 83 9.45 -5.46 4.97
N ARG A 84 10.66 -5.30 4.42
CA ARG A 84 11.88 -5.15 5.22
C ARG A 84 11.91 -3.83 5.97
N LYS A 85 11.50 -2.72 5.34
CA LYS A 85 11.40 -1.40 5.98
C LYS A 85 10.43 -1.43 7.16
N LEU A 86 9.24 -2.01 6.98
CA LEU A 86 8.25 -2.15 8.05
C LEU A 86 8.80 -2.98 9.23
N LEU A 87 9.47 -4.11 8.98
CA LEU A 87 10.07 -4.92 10.05
C LEU A 87 11.23 -4.21 10.77
N ALA A 88 11.99 -3.36 10.07
CA ALA A 88 13.11 -2.62 10.66
C ALA A 88 12.66 -1.66 11.78
N SER A 89 11.39 -1.23 11.78
CA SER A 89 10.79 -0.43 12.87
C SER A 89 10.55 -1.23 14.16
N GLN A 90 10.75 -2.56 14.15
CA GLN A 90 10.50 -3.46 15.28
C GLN A 90 9.07 -3.34 15.86
N PRO A 91 8.02 -3.47 15.02
CA PRO A 91 6.64 -3.13 15.40
C PRO A 91 6.07 -4.02 16.51
N LEU A 92 6.67 -5.20 16.74
CA LEU A 92 6.23 -6.12 17.79
C LEU A 92 6.66 -5.71 19.20
N HIS A 93 7.65 -4.82 19.34
CA HIS A 93 8.05 -4.29 20.65
C HIS A 93 7.04 -3.28 21.20
N ARG A 94 6.34 -2.56 20.32
CA ARG A 94 5.26 -1.63 20.65
C ARG A 94 4.21 -1.69 19.56
N MET A 95 3.21 -2.55 19.78
CA MET A 95 2.16 -2.77 18.80
C MET A 95 1.29 -1.51 18.65
N LEU A 96 1.10 -1.09 17.41
CA LEU A 96 0.12 -0.11 17.00
C LEU A 96 -0.90 -0.77 16.07
N PRO A 97 -2.15 -0.29 16.04
CA PRO A 97 -3.09 -0.66 15.00
C PRO A 97 -2.46 -0.40 13.62
N VAL A 98 -2.72 -1.28 12.65
CA VAL A 98 -2.15 -1.17 11.30
C VAL A 98 -2.49 0.17 10.64
N ASP A 99 -3.69 0.69 10.91
CA ASP A 99 -4.20 1.98 10.44
C ASP A 99 -3.43 3.18 10.97
N GLU A 100 -2.77 3.05 12.12
CA GLU A 100 -1.89 4.09 12.66
C GLU A 100 -0.45 3.83 12.22
N PHE A 101 -0.05 2.55 12.23
CA PHE A 101 1.30 2.14 11.92
C PHE A 101 1.71 2.51 10.49
N LEU A 102 0.91 2.16 9.48
CA LEU A 102 1.29 2.39 8.08
C LEU A 102 1.40 3.88 7.74
N PRO A 103 0.45 4.76 8.12
CA PRO A 103 0.61 6.19 7.86
C PRO A 103 1.80 6.81 8.58
N ILE A 104 2.06 6.44 9.85
CA ILE A 104 3.27 6.86 10.58
C ILE A 104 4.53 6.45 9.82
N MET A 105 4.58 5.20 9.33
CA MET A 105 5.73 4.69 8.58
C MET A 105 5.91 5.35 7.21
N SER A 106 4.88 6.01 6.67
CA SER A 106 4.97 6.81 5.44
C SER A 106 5.38 8.28 5.67
N ASP A 107 5.67 8.67 6.92
CA ASP A 107 6.01 10.05 7.33
C ASP A 107 4.92 11.07 6.95
N GLN A 108 3.68 10.58 6.90
CA GLN A 108 2.47 11.29 6.49
C GLN A 108 1.46 11.18 7.64
N HIS A 109 1.75 11.83 8.77
CA HIS A 109 0.84 11.91 9.91
C HIS A 109 0.36 13.37 10.07
N PRO A 110 -0.95 13.63 10.23
CA PRO A 110 -1.44 14.96 10.53
C PRO A 110 -0.81 15.45 11.83
N LYS A 111 -0.39 16.72 11.84
CA LYS A 111 0.09 17.38 13.05
C LYS A 111 -1.05 17.69 14.01
#